data_AF-A0A9E4HH63-F1
#
_entry.id   AF-A0A9E4HH63-F1
#
_cell.length_a   1.000
_cell.length_b   1.000
_cell.length_c   1.000
_cell.angle_alpha   90.00
_cell.angle_beta   90.00
_cell.angle_gamma   90.00
#
_symmetry.space_group_name_H-M   'P 1'
#
loop_
_entity.id
_entity.type
_entity.pdbx_description
1 polymer ?
#
loop_
_entity_poly.entity_id
_entity_poly.type
_entity_poly.pdbx_seq_one_letter_code
_entity_poly.pdbx_strand_id
1 'polypeptide(L)'
;MVIFTGAPSPYITVLRPGDNVYWMGVANILDDSNPAGFEGGEEHDQRGPDGTGGYAAIGADRCPSAAEQPDGRCPIGWLAAHILVTANNEFLEANPAARALFEAVRLTPLDVSLAEVAQREHGANPDDLAAQWVTDNRNLVDQWLAAARAAG
;
A
#
# COMPACT_ATOMS: atom_id res chain seq x y z
N MET A 1 -22.65 1.44 -9.18
CA MET A 1 -21.80 0.23 -9.17
C MET A 1 -20.87 0.33 -7.97
N VAL A 2 -20.74 -0.73 -7.18
CA VAL A 2 -19.76 -0.81 -6.08
C VAL A 2 -18.64 -1.72 -6.56
N ILE A 3 -17.38 -1.31 -6.39
CA ILE A 3 -16.21 -2.10 -6.73
C ILE A 3 -15.37 -2.24 -5.47
N PHE A 4 -14.95 -3.46 -5.16
CA PHE A 4 -13.87 -3.71 -4.21
C PHE A 4 -12.57 -3.90 -4.99
N THR A 5 -11.53 -3.14 -4.64
CA THR A 5 -10.22 -3.26 -5.28
C THR A 5 -9.11 -3.09 -4.25
N GLY A 6 -8.13 -4.00 -4.28
CA GLY A 6 -6.86 -3.85 -3.58
C GLY A 6 -5.87 -3.06 -4.44
N ALA A 7 -4.86 -2.49 -3.79
CA ALA A 7 -3.72 -1.90 -4.48
C ALA A 7 -2.51 -2.84 -4.37
N PRO A 8 -1.71 -3.02 -5.44
CA PRO A 8 -1.83 -2.38 -6.76
C PRO A 8 -2.96 -2.96 -7.63
N SER A 9 -3.58 -2.12 -8.48
CA SER A 9 -4.52 -2.52 -9.53
C SER A 9 -4.67 -1.45 -10.62
N PRO A 10 -5.12 -1.79 -11.85
CA PRO A 10 -5.36 -0.77 -12.89
C PRO A 10 -6.44 0.24 -12.50
N TYR A 11 -7.39 -0.13 -11.64
CA TYR A 11 -8.49 0.74 -11.23
C TYR A 11 -7.97 1.98 -10.49
N ILE A 12 -6.97 1.86 -9.62
CA ILE A 12 -6.48 3.03 -8.87
C ILE A 12 -5.83 4.10 -9.75
N THR A 13 -5.54 3.80 -11.02
CA THR A 13 -5.00 4.77 -11.98
C THR A 13 -6.07 5.70 -12.57
N VAL A 14 -7.36 5.30 -12.52
CA VAL A 14 -8.49 6.04 -13.12
C VAL A 14 -9.50 6.55 -12.11
N LEU A 15 -9.48 5.98 -10.90
CA LEU A 15 -10.35 6.38 -9.79
C LEU A 15 -9.86 7.69 -9.17
N ARG A 16 -10.74 8.70 -9.13
CA ARG A 16 -10.51 10.01 -8.52
C ARG A 16 -11.56 10.25 -7.43
N PRO A 17 -11.24 9.93 -6.16
CA PRO A 17 -12.15 10.13 -5.04
C PRO A 17 -12.63 11.59 -4.94
N GLY A 18 -13.95 11.79 -4.80
CA GLY A 18 -14.59 13.11 -4.76
C GLY A 18 -14.96 13.69 -6.14
N ASP A 19 -14.51 13.07 -7.24
CA ASP A 19 -14.85 13.45 -8.62
C ASP A 19 -15.71 12.36 -9.28
N ASN A 20 -15.11 11.21 -9.60
CA ASN A 20 -15.80 10.12 -10.31
C ASN A 20 -16.13 8.91 -9.42
N VAL A 21 -15.59 8.85 -8.21
CA VAL A 21 -15.93 7.84 -7.19
C VAL A 21 -15.88 8.41 -5.78
N TYR A 22 -16.44 7.68 -4.82
CA TYR A 22 -16.30 7.93 -3.39
C TYR A 22 -15.85 6.65 -2.70
N TRP A 23 -15.13 6.80 -1.60
CA TRP A 23 -14.92 5.72 -0.65
C TRP A 23 -16.22 5.44 0.10
N MET A 24 -16.55 4.17 0.23
CA MET A 24 -17.68 3.70 1.03
C MET A 24 -17.16 3.27 2.40
N GLY A 25 -17.69 3.87 3.45
CA GLY A 25 -17.33 3.49 4.81
C GLY A 25 -17.84 2.09 5.17
N VAL A 26 -16.99 1.27 5.79
CA VAL A 26 -17.35 -0.05 6.31
C VAL A 26 -17.07 -0.08 7.81
N ALA A 27 -18.10 0.24 8.60
CA ALA A 27 -17.98 0.34 10.05
C ALA A 27 -18.21 -1.00 10.78
N ASN A 28 -18.86 -1.97 10.12
CA ASN A 28 -19.11 -3.27 10.69
C ASN A 28 -17.93 -4.22 10.44
N ILE A 29 -17.68 -5.09 11.41
CA ILE A 29 -16.80 -6.26 11.21
C ILE A 29 -17.61 -7.29 10.43
N LEU A 30 -17.19 -7.52 9.20
CA LEU A 30 -17.79 -8.46 8.27
C LEU A 30 -17.12 -9.82 8.35
N ASP A 31 -15.84 -9.85 8.71
CA ASP A 31 -15.02 -11.06 8.72
C ASP A 31 -14.19 -11.15 10.01
N ASP A 32 -14.58 -12.06 10.89
CA ASP A 32 -13.88 -12.39 12.12
C ASP A 32 -13.09 -13.71 12.01
N SER A 33 -12.62 -14.04 10.79
CA SER A 33 -11.98 -15.27 10.25
C SER A 33 -11.07 -16.13 11.15
N ASN A 34 -10.89 -15.77 12.41
CA ASN A 34 -10.47 -16.65 13.49
C ASN A 34 -11.58 -16.98 14.53
N PRO A 35 -12.81 -17.40 14.13
CA PRO A 35 -13.89 -17.66 15.09
C PRO A 35 -13.61 -18.85 16.03
N ALA A 36 -12.64 -19.69 15.68
CA ALA A 36 -12.20 -20.85 16.46
C ALA A 36 -10.88 -20.62 17.25
N GLY A 37 -10.25 -19.45 17.14
CA GLY A 37 -9.04 -19.10 17.89
C GLY A 37 -7.81 -19.93 17.52
N PHE A 38 -7.65 -20.30 16.25
CA PHE A 38 -6.43 -20.94 15.76
C PHE A 38 -5.25 -19.98 15.79
N GLU A 39 -4.10 -20.48 16.23
CA GLU A 39 -2.83 -19.76 16.22
C GLU A 39 -2.45 -19.36 14.78
N GLY A 40 -2.21 -18.07 14.56
CA GLY A 40 -1.92 -17.49 13.25
C GLY A 40 -3.17 -17.10 12.46
N GLY A 41 -4.36 -17.48 12.93
CA GLY A 41 -5.63 -17.07 12.33
C GLY A 41 -5.96 -15.60 12.58
N GLU A 42 -5.34 -14.98 13.58
CA GLU A 42 -5.52 -13.57 13.92
C GLU A 42 -5.14 -12.64 12.75
N GLU A 43 -4.20 -13.06 11.90
CA GLU A 43 -3.78 -12.34 10.69
C GLU A 43 -4.86 -12.30 9.59
N HIS A 44 -5.89 -13.13 9.72
CA HIS A 44 -7.04 -13.15 8.83
C HIS A 44 -8.24 -12.37 9.38
N ASP A 45 -8.20 -11.92 10.64
CA ASP A 45 -9.24 -11.07 11.21
C ASP A 45 -9.18 -9.69 10.54
N GLN A 46 -10.35 -9.16 10.19
CA GLN A 46 -10.50 -7.80 9.70
C GLN A 46 -9.99 -6.75 10.71
N ARG A 47 -10.05 -7.08 12.01
CA ARG A 47 -9.73 -6.18 13.12
C ARG A 47 -8.24 -6.08 13.39
N GLY A 48 -7.82 -4.85 13.68
CA GLY A 48 -6.51 -4.60 14.27
C GLY A 48 -6.45 -4.81 15.78
N PRO A 49 -5.27 -4.56 16.38
CA PRO A 49 -5.08 -4.62 17.84
C PRO A 49 -6.01 -3.70 18.65
N ASP A 50 -6.58 -2.67 18.03
CA ASP A 50 -7.57 -1.77 18.62
C ASP A 50 -9.01 -2.28 18.53
N GLY A 51 -9.21 -3.47 17.95
CA GLY A 51 -10.52 -4.10 17.75
C GLY A 51 -11.33 -3.53 16.59
N THR A 52 -10.76 -2.66 15.77
CA THR A 52 -11.46 -1.98 14.68
C THR A 52 -11.02 -2.49 13.30
N GLY A 53 -11.89 -2.34 12.31
CA GLY A 53 -11.56 -2.53 10.89
C GLY A 53 -10.70 -1.41 10.28
N GLY A 54 -10.01 -0.61 11.09
CA GLY A 54 -9.15 0.46 10.61
C GLY A 54 -9.89 1.74 10.17
N TYR A 55 -9.20 2.86 10.35
CA TYR A 55 -9.66 4.20 9.98
C TYR A 55 -8.57 4.93 9.19
N ALA A 56 -8.93 5.48 8.04
CA ALA A 56 -8.02 6.24 7.19
C ALA A 56 -8.30 7.75 7.24
N ALA A 57 -7.25 8.55 7.10
CA ALA A 57 -7.33 10.01 6.99
C ALA A 57 -7.88 10.45 5.61
N ILE A 58 -9.11 10.03 5.30
CA ILE A 58 -9.86 10.37 4.10
C ILE A 58 -11.07 11.20 4.54
N GLY A 59 -11.11 12.46 4.14
CA GLY A 59 -12.14 13.41 4.55
C GLY A 59 -13.52 13.11 3.98
N ALA A 60 -14.53 13.78 4.55
CA ALA A 60 -15.94 13.64 4.16
C ALA A 60 -16.22 14.00 2.69
N ASP A 61 -15.37 14.81 2.07
CA ASP A 61 -15.42 15.14 0.64
C ASP A 61 -15.15 13.94 -0.27
N ARG A 62 -14.51 12.89 0.26
CA ARG A 62 -14.14 11.67 -0.48
C ARG A 62 -14.73 10.40 0.13
N CYS A 63 -15.05 10.43 1.42
CA CYS A 63 -15.70 9.36 2.17
C CYS A 63 -16.81 9.96 3.04
N PRO A 64 -18.07 10.03 2.58
CA PRO A 64 -19.15 10.65 3.34
C PRO A 64 -19.32 10.12 4.76
N SER A 65 -19.07 8.83 4.99
CA SER A 65 -19.11 8.19 6.32
C SER A 65 -18.11 8.76 7.32
N ALA A 66 -17.05 9.44 6.86
CA ALA A 66 -16.12 10.14 7.73
C ALA A 66 -16.78 11.30 8.50
N ALA A 67 -17.84 11.92 7.95
CA ALA A 67 -18.59 12.98 8.63
C ALA A 67 -19.37 12.48 9.86
N GLU A 68 -19.61 11.17 9.92
CA GLU A 68 -20.31 10.51 11.02
C GLU A 68 -19.34 10.06 12.12
N GLN A 69 -18.02 10.10 11.86
CA GLN A 69 -17.00 9.67 12.82
C GLN A 69 -16.52 10.85 13.68
N PRO A 70 -16.37 10.67 15.01
CA PRO A 70 -15.91 11.73 15.92
C PRO A 70 -14.53 12.33 15.57
N ASP A 71 -13.67 11.54 14.93
CA ASP A 71 -12.32 11.93 14.54
C ASP A 71 -12.21 12.31 13.05
N GLY A 72 -13.34 12.33 12.33
CA GLY A 72 -13.41 12.70 10.92
C GLY A 72 -12.69 11.74 9.98
N ARG A 73 -12.37 10.50 10.41
CA ARG A 73 -11.68 9.51 9.59
C ARG A 73 -12.66 8.56 8.91
N CYS A 74 -12.31 8.08 7.73
CA CYS A 74 -13.13 7.12 6.99
C CYS A 74 -12.94 5.71 7.59
N PRO A 75 -14.01 5.00 7.98
CA PRO A 75 -13.92 3.60 8.38
C PRO A 75 -13.68 2.75 7.12
N ILE A 76 -12.51 2.14 6.98
CA ILE A 76 -12.09 1.49 5.71
C ILE A 76 -12.34 -0.02 5.70
N GLY A 77 -12.89 -0.58 6.77
CA GLY A 77 -13.21 -2.00 6.86
C GLY A 77 -12.00 -2.85 7.21
N TRP A 78 -10.84 -2.70 6.59
CA TRP A 78 -9.62 -3.45 6.95
C TRP A 78 -8.48 -2.53 7.33
N LEU A 79 -7.52 -3.04 8.12
CA LEU A 79 -6.25 -2.37 8.30
C LEU A 79 -5.56 -2.14 6.94
N ALA A 80 -4.93 -0.98 6.78
CA ALA A 80 -4.17 -0.70 5.57
C ALA A 80 -2.96 -1.63 5.49
N ALA A 81 -2.88 -2.43 4.43
CA ALA A 81 -1.78 -3.36 4.21
C ALA A 81 -0.49 -2.63 3.82
N HIS A 82 0.64 -3.21 4.22
CA HIS A 82 1.98 -2.75 3.82
C HIS A 82 2.64 -3.78 2.90
N ILE A 83 3.19 -3.31 1.78
CA ILE A 83 4.06 -4.11 0.92
C ILE A 83 5.49 -3.90 1.43
N LEU A 84 6.13 -4.98 1.88
CA LEU A 84 7.44 -4.94 2.52
C LEU A 84 8.47 -5.70 1.69
N VAL A 85 9.71 -5.20 1.72
CA VAL A 85 10.87 -5.94 1.22
C VAL A 85 11.28 -6.94 2.31
N THR A 86 11.40 -8.21 1.95
CA THR A 86 11.92 -9.26 2.83
C THR A 86 13.24 -9.79 2.26
N ALA A 87 14.18 -10.10 3.14
CA ALA A 87 15.49 -10.62 2.74
C ALA A 87 16.03 -11.58 3.82
N ASN A 88 16.95 -12.45 3.41
CA ASN A 88 17.63 -13.37 4.32
C ASN A 88 18.51 -12.61 5.33
N ASN A 89 18.50 -13.02 6.60
CA ASN A 89 19.22 -12.32 7.66
C ASN A 89 20.75 -12.33 7.47
N GLU A 90 21.34 -13.48 7.13
CA GLU A 90 22.79 -13.59 6.88
C GLU A 90 23.22 -12.71 5.70
N PHE A 91 22.39 -12.62 4.65
CA PHE A 91 22.62 -11.70 3.54
C PHE A 91 22.64 -10.24 4.00
N LEU A 92 21.69 -9.82 4.85
CA LEU A 92 21.63 -8.44 5.33
C LEU A 92 22.74 -8.09 6.33
N GLU A 93 23.28 -9.08 7.06
CA GLU A 93 24.46 -8.91 7.92
C GLU A 93 25.74 -8.75 7.08
N ALA A 94 25.87 -9.53 6.00
CA ALA A 94 27.00 -9.43 5.08
C ALA A 94 26.93 -8.21 4.15
N ASN A 95 25.76 -7.60 3.96
CA ASN A 95 25.52 -6.50 3.01
C ASN A 95 24.74 -5.34 3.68
N PRO A 96 25.40 -4.53 4.53
CA PRO A 96 24.74 -3.42 5.24
C PRO A 96 24.20 -2.34 4.29
N ALA A 97 24.85 -2.04 3.16
CA ALA A 97 24.27 -1.19 2.12
C ALA A 97 22.94 -1.72 1.58
N ALA A 98 22.81 -3.05 1.37
CA ALA A 98 21.57 -3.63 0.87
C ALA A 98 20.44 -3.52 1.91
N ARG A 99 20.76 -3.74 3.19
CA ARG A 99 19.82 -3.50 4.31
C ARG A 99 19.30 -2.06 4.29
N ALA A 100 20.22 -1.10 4.29
CA ALA A 100 19.85 0.32 4.30
C ALA A 100 19.05 0.70 3.04
N LEU A 101 19.38 0.14 1.87
CA LEU A 101 18.60 0.35 0.66
C LEU A 101 17.18 -0.21 0.79
N PHE A 102 17.01 -1.45 1.25
CA PHE A 102 15.69 -2.08 1.39
C PHE A 102 14.80 -1.38 2.41
N GLU A 103 15.38 -0.84 3.48
CA GLU A 103 14.66 -0.03 4.47
C GLU A 103 14.26 1.36 3.93
N ALA A 104 15.06 1.93 3.02
CA ALA A 104 14.84 3.25 2.44
C ALA A 104 13.86 3.27 1.26
N VAL A 105 13.85 2.23 0.42
CA VAL A 105 13.02 2.16 -0.79
C VAL A 105 11.54 2.25 -0.43
N ARG A 106 10.85 3.20 -1.06
CA ARG A 106 9.40 3.40 -0.94
C ARG A 106 8.81 3.67 -2.31
N LEU A 107 8.00 2.74 -2.79
CA LEU A 107 7.17 2.92 -3.98
C LEU A 107 5.73 3.16 -3.54
N THR A 108 5.02 4.05 -4.23
CA THR A 108 3.59 4.19 -3.99
C THR A 108 2.84 3.05 -4.69
N PRO A 109 1.68 2.61 -4.19
CA PRO A 109 0.86 1.65 -4.91
C PRO A 109 0.48 2.14 -6.31
N LEU A 110 0.34 3.46 -6.50
CA LEU A 110 0.06 4.07 -7.81
C LEU A 110 1.21 3.86 -8.80
N ASP A 111 2.47 4.02 -8.38
CA ASP A 111 3.63 3.76 -9.24
C ASP A 111 3.60 2.33 -9.79
N VAL A 112 3.33 1.37 -8.91
CA VAL A 112 3.25 -0.06 -9.27
C VAL A 112 2.07 -0.32 -10.20
N SER A 113 0.91 0.30 -9.95
CA SER A 113 -0.27 0.14 -10.79
C SER A 113 -0.12 0.74 -12.18
N LEU A 114 0.56 1.89 -12.32
CA LEU A 114 0.86 2.45 -13.64
C LEU A 114 1.81 1.54 -14.43
N ALA A 115 2.82 0.95 -13.77
CA ALA A 115 3.70 -0.02 -14.39
C ALA A 115 2.96 -1.32 -14.80
N GLU A 116 1.99 -1.78 -13.99
CA GLU A 116 1.13 -2.91 -14.32
C GLU A 116 0.28 -2.63 -15.57
N VAL A 117 -0.36 -1.46 -15.64
CA VAL A 117 -1.14 -1.04 -16.81
C VAL A 117 -0.28 -1.03 -18.07
N ALA A 118 0.90 -0.41 -18.00
CA ALA A 118 1.80 -0.34 -19.15
C ALA A 118 2.23 -1.74 -19.65
N GLN A 119 2.51 -2.66 -18.74
CA GLN A 119 2.83 -4.05 -19.12
C GLN A 119 1.63 -4.77 -19.73
N ARG A 120 0.49 -4.74 -19.05
CA ARG A 120 -0.69 -5.55 -19.40
C ARG A 120 -1.42 -5.05 -20.64
N GLU A 121 -1.57 -3.73 -20.77
CA GLU A 121 -2.37 -3.11 -21.82
C GLU A 121 -1.54 -2.65 -23.02
N HIS A 122 -0.24 -2.41 -22.82
CA HIS A 122 0.64 -1.87 -23.86
C HIS A 122 1.86 -2.76 -24.15
N GLY A 123 2.01 -3.90 -23.45
CA GLY A 123 3.12 -4.83 -23.68
C GLY A 123 4.50 -4.24 -23.36
N ALA A 124 4.55 -3.21 -22.51
CA ALA A 124 5.81 -2.57 -22.14
C ALA A 124 6.74 -3.54 -21.41
N ASN A 125 8.05 -3.40 -21.64
CA ASN A 125 9.06 -4.20 -20.95
C ASN A 125 9.23 -3.69 -19.50
N PRO A 126 9.16 -4.56 -18.48
CA PRO A 126 9.34 -4.16 -17.08
C PRO A 126 10.69 -3.49 -16.80
N ASP A 127 11.77 -3.90 -17.47
CA ASP A 127 13.11 -3.31 -17.28
C ASP A 127 13.15 -1.86 -17.76
N ASP A 128 12.52 -1.58 -18.91
CA ASP A 128 12.41 -0.23 -19.47
C ASP A 128 11.56 0.67 -18.56
N LEU A 129 10.46 0.14 -18.02
CA LEU A 129 9.60 0.85 -17.07
C LEU A 129 10.33 1.18 -15.77
N ALA A 130 11.09 0.23 -15.22
CA ALA A 130 11.88 0.46 -14.03
C ALA A 130 12.99 1.50 -14.28
N ALA A 131 13.70 1.39 -15.40
CA ALA A 131 14.75 2.34 -15.76
C ALA A 131 14.20 3.77 -15.96
N GLN A 132 13.05 3.89 -16.61
CA GLN A 132 12.37 5.16 -16.80
C GLN A 132 11.91 5.75 -15.46
N TRP A 133 11.24 4.96 -14.61
CA TRP A 133 10.80 5.43 -13.29
C TRP A 133 11.97 5.89 -12.42
N VAL A 134 13.09 5.15 -12.45
CA VAL A 134 14.32 5.53 -11.75
C VAL A 134 14.92 6.83 -12.29
N THR A 135 14.81 7.07 -13.60
CA THR A 135 15.24 8.33 -14.24
C THR A 135 14.35 9.50 -13.83
N ASP A 136 13.04 9.31 -13.83
CA ASP A 136 12.07 10.35 -13.47
C ASP A 136 12.10 10.69 -11.97
N ASN A 137 12.50 9.72 -11.13
CA ASN A 137 12.60 9.86 -9.68
C ASN A 137 14.04 9.94 -9.19
N ARG A 138 14.98 10.37 -10.04
CA ARG A 138 16.43 10.29 -9.79
C ARG A 138 16.85 10.87 -8.44
N ASN A 139 16.31 12.04 -8.07
CA ASN A 139 16.59 12.69 -6.79
C ASN A 139 16.21 11.82 -5.59
N LEU A 140 15.05 11.15 -5.65
CA LEU A 140 14.57 10.27 -4.58
C LEU A 140 15.43 9.00 -4.51
N VAL A 141 15.70 8.38 -5.67
CA VAL A 141 16.53 7.18 -5.73
C VAL A 141 17.97 7.48 -5.29
N ASP A 142 18.51 8.66 -5.60
CA ASP A 142 19.84 9.08 -5.14
C ASP A 142 19.91 9.24 -3.62
N GLN A 143 18.84 9.69 -2.97
CA GLN A 143 18.78 9.71 -1.50
C GLN A 143 18.84 8.30 -0.92
N TRP A 144 18.12 7.33 -1.52
CA TRP A 144 18.18 5.94 -1.10
C TRP A 144 19.57 5.33 -1.30
N LEU A 145 20.20 5.60 -2.45
CA LEU A 145 21.55 5.12 -2.74
C LEU A 145 22.61 5.79 -1.85
N ALA A 146 22.44 7.06 -1.51
CA ALA A 146 23.34 7.74 -0.57
C ALA A 146 23.25 7.13 0.83
N ALA A 147 22.03 6.87 1.32
CA ALA A 147 21.82 6.18 2.60
C ALA A 147 22.44 4.78 2.59
N ALA A 148 22.25 4.02 1.50
CA ALA A 148 22.87 2.71 1.33
C ALA A 148 24.40 2.76 1.37
N ARG A 149 25.02 3.66 0.59
CA ARG A 149 26.49 3.82 0.57
C ARG A 149 27.08 4.27 1.90
N ALA A 150 26.33 5.06 2.68
CA ALA A 150 26.77 5.48 4.00
C ALA A 150 26.76 4.33 5.03
N ALA A 151 25.97 3.27 4.79
CA ALA A 151 25.83 2.13 5.69
C ALA A 151 26.92 1.06 5.50
N GLY A 152 27.59 0.99 4.33
CA GLY A 152 28.75 0.11 4.10
C GLY A 152 28.81 -0.50 2.72
#